data_AF-A0A9P0LNS6-F1
#
_entry.id   AF-A0A9P0LNS6-F1
#
_cell.length_a   1.000
_cell.length_b   1.000
_cell.length_c   1.000
_cell.angle_alpha   90.00
_cell.angle_beta   90.00
_cell.angle_gamma   90.00
#
_symmetry.space_group_name_H-M   'P 1'
#
loop_
_entity.id
_entity.type
_entity.pdbx_description
1 polymer ?
#
loop_
_entity_poly.entity_id
_entity_poly.type
_entity_poly.pdbx_seq_one_letter_code
_entity_poly.pdbx_strand_id
1 'polypeptide(L)'
;MFIYTLVLLLVIAALRQNVSCEANIQSQSFKIINGNEAAPHSLPYQAAILGMDGKFLCGGSLISPRSILTAAHCLDRAGTSVQVVLGAHNISNPGEEGQLKITSTQFVIHKDWNAKKALNDIALVILPKPIETTNTIKWFIMD
;
A
#
# COMPACT_ATOMS: atom_id res chain seq x y z
N MET A 1 -35.78 -13.88 -56.63
CA MET A 1 -35.61 -14.41 -55.25
C MET A 1 -34.13 -14.62 -54.88
N PHE A 2 -33.31 -15.18 -55.78
CA PHE A 2 -31.87 -15.43 -55.55
C PHE A 2 -31.00 -14.18 -55.33
N ILE A 3 -31.38 -13.03 -55.89
CA ILE A 3 -30.58 -11.79 -55.78
C ILE A 3 -30.73 -11.19 -54.37
N TYR A 4 -31.92 -11.25 -53.76
CA TYR A 4 -32.17 -10.77 -52.40
C TYR A 4 -31.45 -11.59 -51.34
N THR A 5 -31.34 -12.91 -51.52
CA THR A 5 -30.57 -13.78 -50.62
C THR A 5 -29.06 -13.51 -50.69
N LEU A 6 -28.53 -13.20 -51.89
CA LEU A 6 -27.12 -12.87 -52.08
C LEU A 6 -26.76 -11.51 -51.46
N VAL A 7 -27.62 -10.51 -51.65
CA VAL A 7 -27.46 -9.17 -51.06
C VAL A 7 -27.55 -9.25 -49.53
N LEU A 8 -28.46 -10.04 -48.96
CA LEU A 8 -28.59 -10.21 -47.52
C LEU A 8 -27.35 -10.89 -46.90
N LEU A 9 -26.78 -11.89 -47.56
CA LEU A 9 -25.54 -12.55 -47.12
C LEU A 9 -24.33 -11.60 -47.13
N LEU A 10 -24.22 -10.72 -48.13
CA LEU A 10 -23.16 -9.72 -48.21
C LEU A 10 -23.28 -8.65 -47.10
N VAL A 11 -24.50 -8.25 -46.74
CA VAL A 11 -24.76 -7.30 -45.64
C VAL A 11 -24.42 -7.94 -44.28
N ILE A 12 -24.75 -9.22 -44.06
CA ILE A 12 -24.39 -9.94 -42.82
C ILE A 12 -22.87 -10.12 -42.70
N ALA A 13 -22.17 -10.35 -43.82
CA ALA A 13 -20.71 -10.44 -43.83
C ALA A 13 -20.04 -9.08 -43.53
N ALA A 14 -20.64 -7.97 -43.98
CA ALA A 14 -20.13 -6.61 -43.73
C ALA A 14 -20.37 -6.08 -42.30
N LEU A 15 -21.35 -6.65 -41.56
CA LEU A 15 -21.65 -6.28 -40.17
C LEU A 15 -20.74 -6.96 -39.12
N ARG A 16 -19.80 -7.82 -39.53
CA ARG A 16 -18.78 -8.38 -38.63
C ARG A 16 -17.58 -7.46 -38.50
N GLN A 17 -17.79 -6.27 -37.96
CA GLN A 17 -16.68 -5.49 -37.41
C GLN A 17 -16.48 -5.89 -35.95
N ASN A 18 -15.53 -6.79 -35.72
CA ASN A 18 -14.97 -7.01 -34.39
C ASN A 18 -14.12 -5.79 -34.04
N VAL A 19 -14.77 -4.76 -33.48
CA VAL A 19 -14.05 -3.71 -32.77
C VAL A 19 -13.62 -4.31 -31.44
N SER A 20 -12.49 -5.00 -31.42
CA SER A 20 -11.78 -5.28 -30.19
C SER A 20 -11.01 -4.02 -29.82
N CYS A 21 -11.41 -3.36 -28.73
CA CYS A 21 -10.54 -2.43 -28.03
C CYS A 21 -9.45 -3.26 -27.34
N GLU A 22 -8.42 -3.65 -28.09
CA GLU A 22 -7.17 -4.11 -27.49
C GLU A 22 -6.50 -2.87 -26.89
N ALA A 23 -6.86 -2.57 -25.64
CA ALA A 23 -6.05 -1.70 -24.82
C ALA A 23 -4.74 -2.46 -24.58
N ASN A 24 -3.75 -2.21 -25.43
CA ASN A 24 -2.37 -2.61 -25.19
C ASN A 24 -1.83 -1.71 -24.06
N ILE A 25 -2.33 -1.94 -22.85
CA ILE A 25 -1.77 -1.38 -21.63
C ILE A 25 -0.47 -2.15 -21.42
N GLN A 26 0.60 -1.75 -22.12
CA GLN A 26 1.92 -1.90 -21.53
C GLN A 26 1.83 -1.16 -20.20
N SER A 27 1.71 -1.95 -19.13
CA SER A 27 2.02 -1.51 -17.76
C SER A 27 3.49 -1.09 -17.77
N GLN A 28 3.78 0.07 -18.33
CA GLN A 28 4.99 0.81 -18.03
C GLN A 28 4.84 1.15 -16.56
N SER A 29 5.45 0.32 -15.70
CA SER A 29 5.59 0.68 -14.30
C SER A 29 6.40 1.96 -14.28
N PHE A 30 5.73 3.10 -14.14
CA PHE A 30 6.39 4.37 -13.83
C PHE A 30 6.92 4.25 -12.40
N LYS A 31 8.03 3.52 -12.24
CA LYS A 31 8.77 3.48 -11.00
C LYS A 31 9.41 4.85 -10.85
N ILE A 32 9.29 5.45 -9.67
CA ILE A 32 10.07 6.65 -9.37
C ILE A 32 11.54 6.28 -9.53
N ILE A 33 12.17 6.88 -10.54
CA ILE A 33 13.58 6.77 -10.86
C ILE A 33 14.19 8.16 -10.60
N ASN A 34 15.35 8.20 -9.93
CA ASN A 34 16.04 9.44 -9.52
C ASN A 34 15.38 10.22 -8.37
N GLY A 35 14.78 9.55 -7.39
CA GLY A 35 14.46 10.19 -6.10
C GLY A 35 15.74 10.60 -5.34
N ASN A 36 15.63 11.61 -4.48
CA ASN A 36 16.70 12.00 -3.56
C ASN A 36 16.40 11.45 -2.16
N GLU A 37 17.45 11.22 -1.38
CA GLU A 37 17.30 10.90 0.05
C GLU A 37 16.55 12.04 0.76
N ALA A 38 15.55 11.68 1.58
CA ALA A 38 14.84 12.67 2.37
C ALA A 38 15.78 13.32 3.38
N ALA A 39 15.54 14.57 3.74
CA ALA A 39 16.28 15.17 4.84
C ALA A 39 16.03 14.36 6.13
N PRO A 40 17.06 14.07 6.94
CA PRO A 40 16.90 13.28 8.15
C PRO A 40 15.75 13.76 9.04
N HIS A 41 14.88 12.84 9.42
CA HIS A 41 13.72 13.07 10.31
C HIS A 41 12.70 14.12 9.81
N SER A 42 12.75 14.51 8.52
CA SER A 42 11.77 15.45 7.93
C SER A 42 10.35 14.88 7.81
N LEU A 43 10.18 13.56 7.92
CA LEU A 43 8.92 12.84 7.87
C LEU A 43 8.67 12.09 9.19
N PRO A 44 8.39 12.79 10.30
CA PRO A 44 8.40 12.22 11.65
C PRO A 44 7.23 11.26 11.93
N TYR A 45 6.26 11.18 11.02
CA TYR A 45 5.14 10.23 11.07
C TYR A 45 5.43 8.92 10.34
N GLN A 46 6.57 8.81 9.65
CA GLN A 46 6.90 7.61 8.89
C GLN A 46 7.14 6.42 9.82
N ALA A 47 6.49 5.30 9.50
CA ALA A 47 6.66 4.04 10.19
C ALA A 47 7.16 2.97 9.21
N ALA A 48 8.09 2.13 9.67
CA ALA A 48 8.41 0.87 9.02
C ALA A 48 7.74 -0.29 9.77
N ILE A 49 7.13 -1.20 9.03
CA ILE A 49 6.49 -2.41 9.56
C ILE A 49 7.35 -3.58 9.12
N LEU A 50 7.90 -4.30 10.09
CA LEU A 50 8.77 -5.46 9.90
C LEU A 50 8.07 -6.72 10.40
N GLY A 51 8.36 -7.84 9.75
CA GLY A 51 8.02 -9.15 10.27
C GLY A 51 8.83 -9.45 11.54
N MET A 52 8.40 -10.46 12.31
CA MET A 52 9.15 -10.91 13.48
C MET A 52 10.52 -11.50 13.13
N ASP A 53 10.74 -11.86 11.87
CA ASP A 53 12.03 -12.26 11.32
C ASP A 53 12.94 -11.06 10.95
N GLY A 54 12.49 -9.83 11.23
CA GLY A 54 13.21 -8.59 10.95
C GLY A 54 13.14 -8.12 9.49
N LYS A 55 12.45 -8.86 8.61
CA LYS A 55 12.31 -8.45 7.21
C LYS A 55 11.33 -7.28 7.07
N PHE A 56 11.66 -6.35 6.18
CA PHE A 56 10.77 -5.27 5.81
C PHE A 56 9.51 -5.82 5.12
N LEU A 57 8.34 -5.43 5.64
CA LEU A 57 7.05 -5.78 5.04
C LEU A 57 6.48 -4.58 4.29
N CYS A 58 6.23 -3.48 5.01
CA CYS A 58 5.55 -2.31 4.49
C CYS A 58 5.95 -1.03 5.22
N GLY A 59 5.54 0.11 4.66
CA GLY A 59 5.48 1.37 5.39
C GLY A 59 4.16 1.56 6.14
N GLY A 60 4.08 2.65 6.88
CA GLY A 60 2.86 3.15 7.49
C GLY A 60 3.03 4.59 7.96
N SER A 61 1.97 5.16 8.50
CA SER A 61 1.98 6.53 9.05
C SER A 61 1.38 6.53 10.44
N LEU A 62 2.10 7.10 11.41
CA LEU A 62 1.55 7.37 12.74
C LEU A 62 0.49 8.47 12.59
N ILE A 63 -0.78 8.16 12.82
CA ILE A 63 -1.91 9.10 12.67
C ILE A 63 -2.53 9.51 14.01
N SER A 64 -2.12 8.84 15.08
CA SER A 64 -2.48 9.17 16.47
C SER A 64 -1.36 8.66 17.38
N PRO A 65 -1.34 8.99 18.68
CA PRO A 65 -0.34 8.44 19.61
C PRO A 65 -0.28 6.91 19.63
N ARG A 66 -1.33 6.21 19.21
CA ARG A 66 -1.44 4.75 19.33
C ARG A 66 -1.74 4.02 18.01
N SER A 67 -1.92 4.74 16.90
CA SER A 67 -2.42 4.16 15.65
C SER A 67 -1.47 4.42 14.49
N ILE A 68 -1.03 3.34 13.84
CA ILE A 68 -0.34 3.39 12.55
C ILE A 68 -1.35 3.04 11.46
N LEU A 69 -1.52 3.94 10.50
CA LEU A 69 -2.25 3.69 9.27
C LEU A 69 -1.35 2.95 8.27
N THR A 70 -1.86 1.88 7.68
CA THR A 70 -1.17 1.11 6.63
C THR A 70 -2.20 0.45 5.70
N ALA A 71 -1.73 -0.35 4.76
CA ALA A 71 -2.58 -1.10 3.85
C ALA A 71 -3.04 -2.43 4.46
N ALA A 72 -4.21 -2.93 4.06
CA ALA A 72 -4.73 -4.21 4.51
C ALA A 72 -3.85 -5.38 4.02
N HIS A 73 -3.37 -5.33 2.78
CA HIS A 73 -2.49 -6.36 2.22
C HIS A 73 -1.14 -6.48 2.94
N CYS A 74 -0.75 -5.45 3.70
CA CYS A 74 0.45 -5.51 4.51
C CYS A 74 0.26 -6.42 5.73
N LEU A 75 -0.95 -6.45 6.29
CA LEU A 75 -1.25 -7.15 7.55
C LEU A 75 -1.96 -8.48 7.35
N ASP A 76 -2.72 -8.66 6.26
CA ASP A 76 -3.43 -9.91 5.97
C ASP A 76 -2.48 -11.12 5.82
N ARG A 77 -1.20 -10.86 5.56
CA ARG A 77 -0.10 -11.84 5.46
C ARG A 77 0.93 -11.74 6.59
N ALA A 78 0.81 -10.78 7.51
CA ALA A 78 1.88 -10.44 8.48
C ALA A 78 1.95 -11.35 9.72
N GLY A 79 1.19 -12.46 9.76
CA GLY A 79 1.10 -13.32 10.95
C GLY A 79 0.34 -12.65 12.10
N THR A 80 0.62 -13.05 13.34
CA THR A 80 -0.09 -12.58 14.54
C THR A 80 0.54 -11.34 15.19
N SER A 81 1.73 -10.95 14.76
CA SER A 81 2.49 -9.86 15.37
C SER A 81 3.48 -9.24 14.38
N VAL A 82 3.71 -7.94 14.50
CA VAL A 82 4.68 -7.18 13.70
C VAL A 82 5.54 -6.32 14.59
N GLN A 83 6.72 -5.95 14.10
CA GLN A 83 7.56 -4.93 14.72
C GLN A 83 7.39 -3.62 13.95
N VAL A 84 6.95 -2.58 14.64
CA VAL A 84 6.86 -1.22 14.14
C VAL A 84 8.14 -0.47 14.53
N VAL A 85 8.74 0.22 13.57
CA VAL A 85 9.88 1.12 13.79
C VAL A 85 9.44 2.55 13.48
N LEU A 86 9.61 3.44 14.46
CA LEU A 86 9.33 4.87 14.36
C LEU A 86 10.62 5.69 14.54
N GLY A 87 10.64 6.91 14.01
CA GLY A 87 11.73 7.87 14.22
C GLY A 87 13.03 7.56 13.47
N ALA A 88 13.06 6.49 12.68
CA ALA A 88 14.22 6.07 11.89
C ALA A 88 14.32 6.86 10.58
N HIS A 89 15.51 7.36 10.29
CA HIS A 89 15.95 7.76 8.96
C HIS A 89 16.55 6.57 8.19
N ASN A 90 17.35 5.73 8.87
CA ASN A 90 17.93 4.51 8.33
C ASN A 90 17.58 3.29 9.20
N ILE A 91 16.60 2.51 8.77
CA ILE A 91 16.14 1.29 9.48
C ILE A 91 17.20 0.19 9.59
N SER A 92 18.25 0.23 8.75
CA SER A 92 19.39 -0.71 8.81
C SER A 92 20.40 -0.34 9.89
N ASN A 93 20.30 0.86 10.49
CA ASN A 93 21.05 1.26 11.67
C ASN A 93 20.19 1.05 12.94
N PRO A 94 20.34 -0.07 13.67
CA PRO A 94 19.52 -0.36 14.85
C PRO A 94 19.82 0.54 16.06
N GLY A 95 20.93 1.29 16.02
CA GLY A 95 21.36 2.20 17.10
C GLY A 95 21.16 3.67 16.76
N GLU A 96 20.37 3.99 15.73
CA GLU A 96 20.07 5.38 15.38
C GLU A 96 19.33 6.10 16.52
N GLU A 97 19.83 7.26 16.92
CA GLU A 97 19.23 8.04 17.98
C GLU A 97 17.79 8.46 17.62
N GLY A 98 16.87 8.33 18.58
CA GLY A 98 15.46 8.65 18.36
C GLY A 98 14.66 7.57 17.63
N GLN A 99 15.30 6.46 17.20
CA GLN A 99 14.59 5.28 16.68
C GLN A 99 13.90 4.53 17.82
N LEU A 100 12.65 4.12 17.59
CA LEU A 100 11.87 3.33 18.53
C LEU A 100 11.30 2.08 17.86
N LYS A 101 11.61 0.90 18.40
CA LYS A 101 11.09 -0.40 17.94
C LYS A 101 10.05 -0.95 18.90
N ILE A 102 8.86 -1.24 18.39
CA ILE A 102 7.70 -1.66 19.20
C ILE A 102 7.07 -2.89 18.56
N THR A 103 6.86 -3.95 19.34
CA THR A 103 6.06 -5.09 18.90
C THR A 103 4.58 -4.79 19.10
N SER A 104 3.77 -4.98 18.06
CA SER A 104 2.31 -4.93 18.13
C SER A 104 1.70 -6.26 17.71
N THR A 105 0.62 -6.62 18.41
CA THR A 105 -0.19 -7.83 18.18
C THR A 105 -1.66 -7.49 17.88
N GLN A 106 -1.98 -6.21 17.74
CA GLN A 106 -3.35 -5.73 17.58
C GLN A 106 -3.50 -5.01 16.24
N PHE A 107 -4.36 -5.56 15.37
CA PHE A 107 -4.61 -5.05 14.03
C PHE A 107 -6.10 -4.84 13.81
N VAL A 108 -6.46 -3.82 13.04
CA VAL A 108 -7.82 -3.59 12.54
C VAL A 108 -7.74 -3.53 11.02
N ILE A 109 -8.08 -4.63 10.36
CA ILE A 109 -8.19 -4.69 8.89
C ILE A 109 -9.59 -4.26 8.50
N HIS A 110 -9.73 -3.45 7.45
CA HIS A 110 -11.04 -3.04 6.96
C HIS A 110 -11.92 -4.28 6.66
N LYS A 111 -13.13 -4.31 7.22
CA LYS A 111 -14.05 -5.46 7.15
C LYS A 111 -14.37 -5.92 5.72
N ASP A 112 -14.35 -4.99 4.77
CA ASP A 112 -14.64 -5.24 3.35
C ASP A 112 -13.37 -5.35 2.48
N TRP A 113 -12.19 -5.57 3.09
CA TRP A 113 -10.93 -5.82 2.35
C TRP A 113 -11.11 -6.99 1.37
N ASN A 114 -10.74 -6.77 0.11
CA ASN A 114 -10.79 -7.80 -0.93
C ASN A 114 -9.44 -7.90 -1.65
N ALA A 115 -8.63 -8.88 -1.27
CA ALA A 115 -7.30 -9.11 -1.84
C ALA A 115 -7.31 -9.39 -3.36
N LYS A 116 -8.40 -9.97 -3.91
CA LYS A 116 -8.48 -10.24 -5.35
C LYS A 116 -8.74 -8.99 -6.18
N LYS A 117 -9.42 -8.00 -5.60
CA LYS A 117 -9.82 -6.76 -6.26
C LYS A 117 -9.02 -5.54 -5.80
N ALA A 118 -8.13 -5.70 -4.81
CA ALA A 118 -7.44 -4.61 -4.10
C ALA A 118 -8.41 -3.51 -3.59
N LEU A 119 -9.63 -3.90 -3.19
CA LEU A 119 -10.64 -2.95 -2.69
C LEU A 119 -10.59 -2.85 -1.18
N ASN A 120 -10.71 -1.63 -0.66
CA ASN A 120 -10.64 -1.30 0.77
C ASN A 120 -9.31 -1.71 1.40
N ASP A 121 -8.21 -1.41 0.72
CA ASP A 121 -6.84 -1.74 1.14
C ASP A 121 -6.33 -0.81 2.26
N ILE A 122 -6.98 -0.88 3.42
CA ILE A 122 -6.70 -0.02 4.56
C ILE A 122 -6.77 -0.82 5.86
N ALA A 123 -5.81 -0.57 6.74
CA ALA A 123 -5.76 -1.18 8.06
C ALA A 123 -5.05 -0.29 9.08
N LEU A 124 -5.26 -0.60 10.35
CA LEU A 124 -4.56 0.02 11.48
C LEU A 124 -3.73 -1.01 12.23
N VAL A 125 -2.50 -0.65 12.58
CA VAL A 125 -1.74 -1.31 13.66
C VAL A 125 -1.95 -0.49 14.93
N ILE A 126 -2.38 -1.16 16.01
CA ILE A 126 -2.61 -0.54 17.31
C ILE A 126 -1.41 -0.80 18.20
N LEU A 127 -0.71 0.25 18.61
CA LEU A 127 0.43 0.16 19.50
C LEU A 127 -0.01 -0.26 20.92
N PRO A 128 0.80 -1.01 21.67
CA PRO A 128 0.44 -1.43 23.03
C PRO A 128 0.34 -0.26 24.02
N LYS A 129 1.05 0.84 23.75
CA LYS A 129 1.07 2.06 24.55
C LYS A 129 1.07 3.29 23.63
N PRO A 130 0.49 4.43 24.07
CA PRO A 130 0.61 5.69 23.35
C PRO A 130 2.07 6.15 23.30
N ILE A 131 2.44 6.80 22.20
CA ILE A 131 3.77 7.33 21.93
C ILE A 131 3.77 8.84 22.15
N GLU A 132 4.73 9.29 22.96
CA GLU A 132 5.00 10.71 23.15
C GLU A 132 5.73 11.29 21.93
N THR A 133 5.41 12.52 21.59
CA THR A 133 6.11 13.22 20.50
C THR A 133 7.55 13.50 20.87
N THR A 134 8.45 13.33 19.90
CA THR A 134 9.86 13.69 20.01
C THR A 134 10.28 14.59 18.84
N ASN A 135 11.56 14.89 18.74
CA ASN A 135 12.12 15.58 17.57
C ASN A 135 12.02 14.74 16.29
N THR A 136 11.95 13.41 16.41
CA THR A 136 11.96 12.45 15.29
C THR A 136 10.63 11.73 15.09
N ILE A 137 9.72 11.77 16.08
CA ILE A 137 8.43 11.07 16.06
C ILE A 137 7.29 12.05 16.31
N LYS A 138 6.37 12.18 15.36
CA LYS A 138 5.14 12.97 15.47
C LYS A 138 4.03 12.27 14.69
N TRP A 139 2.79 12.37 15.12
CA TRP A 139 1.68 11.85 14.30
C TRP A 139 1.30 12.87 13.22
N PHE A 140 0.90 12.35 12.06
CA PHE A 140 0.33 13.11 10.97
C PHE A 140 -1.04 13.63 11.38
N ILE A 141 -1.29 14.91 11.17
CA ILE A 141 -2.61 15.52 11.32
C ILE A 141 -3.22 15.53 9.92
N MET A 142 -4.37 14.88 9.76
CA MET A 142 -5.17 14.96 8.53
C MET A 142 -6.10 16.16 8.69
N ASP A 143 -5.67 17.32 8.20
CA ASP A 143 -6.45 18.56 8.10
C ASP A 143 -7.13 18.73 6.73
#